data_AF-A0A2L2X543-F1
#
_entry.id   AF-A0A2L2X543-F1
#
_cell.length_a   1.000
_cell.length_b   1.000
_cell.length_c   1.000
_cell.angle_alpha   90.00
_cell.angle_beta   90.00
_cell.angle_gamma   90.00
#
_symmetry.space_group_name_H-M   'P 1'
#
loop_
_entity.id
_entity.type
_entity.pdbx_description
1 polymer ?
#
loop_
_entity_poly.entity_id
_entity_poly.type
_entity_poly.pdbx_seq_one_letter_code
_entity_poly.pdbx_strand_id
1 'polypeptide(L)'
;MAMEEDNYKIEALKNLRNEMTHVWGSAFVLGGGGVTLVILRSSTIEAVLGWLAFLGFIIFMNAYFSKYIKVDKITEELRRKK
;
A
#
# COMPACT_ATOMS: atom_id res chain seq x y z
N MET A 1 -0.44 -3.93 -32.69
CA MET A 1 -0.82 -4.92 -31.66
C MET A 1 0.16 -4.94 -30.48
N ALA A 2 1.43 -5.32 -30.64
CA ALA A 2 2.39 -5.36 -29.50
C ALA A 2 2.63 -3.99 -28.82
N MET A 3 2.76 -2.92 -29.60
CA MET A 3 2.96 -1.54 -29.09
C MET A 3 1.75 -1.00 -28.31
N GLU A 4 0.55 -1.47 -28.63
CA GLU A 4 -0.70 -1.05 -28.00
C GLU A 4 -0.91 -1.77 -26.65
N GLU A 5 -0.56 -3.07 -26.61
CA GLU A 5 -0.54 -3.86 -25.37
C GLU A 5 0.47 -3.30 -24.35
N ASP A 6 1.65 -2.89 -24.80
CA ASP A 6 2.67 -2.34 -23.91
C ASP A 6 2.28 -0.95 -23.37
N ASN A 7 1.66 -0.10 -24.19
CA ASN A 7 1.09 1.18 -23.74
C ASN A 7 0.01 0.98 -22.67
N TYR A 8 -0.88 -0.01 -22.86
CA TYR A 8 -1.89 -0.35 -21.87
C TYR A 8 -1.26 -0.80 -20.54
N LYS A 9 -0.20 -1.64 -20.57
CA LYS A 9 0.52 -2.06 -19.37
C LYS A 9 1.20 -0.89 -18.64
N ILE A 10 1.75 0.08 -19.39
CA ILE A 10 2.34 1.28 -18.81
C ILE A 10 1.29 2.15 -18.11
N GLU A 11 0.10 2.28 -18.69
CA GLU A 11 -1.01 3.02 -18.07
C GLU A 11 -1.54 2.31 -16.81
N ALA A 12 -1.70 0.98 -16.89
CA ALA A 12 -2.06 0.16 -15.73
C ALA A 12 -1.04 0.32 -14.59
N LEU A 13 0.27 0.32 -14.89
CA LEU A 13 1.33 0.58 -13.92
C LEU A 13 1.22 1.95 -13.26
N LYS A 14 0.90 3.01 -14.01
CA LYS A 14 0.70 4.35 -13.45
C LYS A 14 -0.45 4.38 -12.44
N ASN A 15 -1.57 3.77 -12.79
CA ASN A 15 -2.74 3.69 -11.91
C ASN A 15 -2.42 2.88 -10.66
N LEU A 16 -1.78 1.72 -10.82
CA LEU A 16 -1.43 0.84 -9.70
C LEU A 16 -0.44 1.53 -8.73
N ARG A 17 0.53 2.28 -9.26
CA ARG A 17 1.45 3.08 -8.46
C ARG A 17 0.73 4.20 -7.70
N ASN A 18 -0.24 4.85 -8.33
CA ASN A 18 -1.03 5.88 -7.66
C ASN A 18 -1.83 5.30 -6.49
N GLU A 19 -2.51 4.17 -6.70
CA GLU A 19 -3.19 3.44 -5.63
C GLU A 19 -2.24 3.03 -4.50
N MET A 20 -1.05 2.54 -4.83
CA MET A 20 -0.04 2.17 -3.84
C MET A 20 0.38 3.36 -2.98
N THR A 21 0.53 4.56 -3.56
CA THR A 21 0.83 5.78 -2.79
C THR A 21 -0.26 6.08 -1.77
N HIS A 22 -1.53 5.96 -2.16
CA HIS A 22 -2.64 6.16 -1.23
C HIS A 22 -2.68 5.10 -0.13
N VAL A 23 -2.52 3.82 -0.49
CA VAL A 23 -2.49 2.71 0.49
C VAL A 23 -1.33 2.88 1.46
N TRP A 24 -0.16 3.27 0.98
CA TRP A 24 1.02 3.53 1.80
C TRP A 24 0.77 4.70 2.77
N GLY A 25 0.20 5.81 2.27
CA GLY A 25 -0.16 6.95 3.09
C GLY A 25 -1.16 6.57 4.19
N SER A 26 -2.21 5.81 3.85
CA SER A 26 -3.19 5.32 4.83
C SER A 26 -2.58 4.38 5.86
N ALA A 27 -1.68 3.47 5.43
CA ALA A 27 -0.93 2.63 6.35
C ALA A 27 -0.12 3.50 7.32
N PHE A 28 0.63 4.48 6.83
CA PHE A 28 1.47 5.32 7.67
C PHE A 28 0.66 6.12 8.69
N VAL A 29 -0.49 6.67 8.31
CA VAL A 29 -1.39 7.39 9.22
C VAL A 29 -1.92 6.46 10.31
N LEU A 30 -2.41 5.27 9.95
CA LEU A 30 -2.94 4.30 10.91
C LEU A 30 -1.85 3.71 11.82
N GLY A 31 -0.71 3.34 11.25
CA GLY A 31 0.42 2.78 11.98
C GLY A 31 1.08 3.81 12.90
N GLY A 32 1.47 4.96 12.35
CA GLY A 32 2.10 6.04 13.12
C GLY A 32 1.16 6.65 14.17
N GLY A 33 -0.10 6.89 13.80
CA GLY A 33 -1.13 7.35 14.74
C GLY A 33 -1.43 6.31 15.82
N GLY A 34 -1.54 5.03 15.45
CA GLY A 34 -1.76 3.93 16.39
C GLY A 34 -0.61 3.76 17.38
N VAL A 35 0.64 3.78 16.91
CA VAL A 35 1.84 3.73 17.76
C VAL A 35 1.88 4.92 18.72
N THR A 36 1.55 6.12 18.24
CA THR A 36 1.51 7.33 19.07
C THR A 36 0.48 7.19 20.20
N LEU A 37 -0.73 6.69 19.90
CA LEU A 37 -1.79 6.44 20.89
C LEU A 37 -1.39 5.39 21.94
N VAL A 38 -0.63 4.35 21.54
CA VAL A 38 -0.17 3.32 22.48
C VAL A 38 0.97 3.84 23.37
N ILE A 39 1.91 4.60 22.82
CA ILE A 39 3.09 5.11 23.54
C ILE A 39 2.72 6.25 24.47
N LEU A 40 1.95 7.23 23.99
CA LEU A 40 1.58 8.43 24.75
C LEU A 40 0.26 8.26 25.53
N ARG A 41 -0.15 7.01 25.78
CA ARG A 41 -1.46 6.71 26.35
C ARG A 41 -1.73 7.50 27.63
N SER A 42 -2.89 8.13 27.68
CA SER A 42 -3.45 8.78 28.87
C SER A 42 -4.66 8.02 29.40
N SER A 43 -5.33 7.21 28.57
CA SER A 43 -6.55 6.47 28.93
C SER A 43 -6.64 5.08 28.29
N THR A 44 -7.52 4.23 28.83
CA THR A 44 -7.79 2.87 28.30
C THR A 44 -8.41 2.91 26.89
N ILE A 45 -9.18 3.96 26.58
CA ILE A 45 -9.82 4.14 25.28
C ILE A 45 -8.76 4.36 24.19
N GLU A 46 -7.75 5.19 24.46
CA GLU A 46 -6.65 5.44 23.54
C GLU A 46 -5.83 4.17 23.26
N ALA A 47 -5.65 3.31 24.26
CA ALA A 47 -5.00 2.02 24.06
C ALA A 47 -5.80 1.12 23.11
N VAL A 48 -7.13 1.03 23.26
CA VAL A 48 -8.00 0.25 22.36
C VAL A 48 -7.96 0.82 20.95
N LEU A 49 -8.05 2.15 20.79
CA LEU A 49 -7.95 2.80 19.48
C LEU A 49 -6.59 2.58 18.83
N GLY A 50 -5.51 2.61 19.61
CA GLY A 50 -4.16 2.31 19.14
C GLY A 50 -4.03 0.89 18.61
N TRP A 51 -4.60 -0.10 19.30
CA TRP A 51 -4.64 -1.49 18.82
C TRP A 51 -5.49 -1.66 17.55
N LEU A 52 -6.65 -1.00 17.47
CA LEU A 52 -7.47 -1.02 16.25
C LEU A 52 -6.75 -0.38 15.06
N ALA A 53 -6.05 0.73 15.28
CA ALA A 53 -5.25 1.38 14.27
C ALA A 53 -4.08 0.48 13.81
N PHE A 54 -3.47 -0.27 14.72
CA PHE A 54 -2.44 -1.25 14.39
C PHE A 54 -2.98 -2.43 13.56
N LEU A 55 -4.18 -2.95 13.88
CA LEU A 55 -4.84 -3.95 13.02
C LEU A 55 -5.13 -3.39 11.63
N GLY A 56 -5.61 -2.15 11.55
CA GLY A 56 -5.78 -1.44 10.29
C GLY A 56 -4.47 -1.34 9.50
N PHE A 57 -3.38 -0.95 10.15
CA PHE A 57 -2.05 -0.90 9.54
C PHE A 57 -1.66 -2.23 8.88
N ILE A 58 -1.84 -3.36 9.56
CA ILE A 58 -1.52 -4.69 9.00
C ILE A 58 -2.33 -4.96 7.72
N ILE A 59 -3.63 -4.63 7.72
CA ILE A 59 -4.50 -4.80 6.55
C ILE A 59 -4.01 -3.95 5.38
N PHE A 60 -3.70 -2.67 5.61
CA PHE A 60 -3.20 -1.78 4.56
C PHE A 60 -1.80 -2.20 4.06
N MET A 61 -0.93 -2.67 4.94
CA MET A 61 0.38 -3.21 4.56
C MET A 61 0.25 -4.44 3.66
N ASN A 62 -0.66 -5.37 3.99
CA ASN A 62 -0.94 -6.51 3.12
C ASN A 62 -1.47 -6.08 1.74
N ALA A 63 -2.38 -5.10 1.71
CA ALA A 63 -2.88 -4.52 0.47
C ALA A 63 -1.79 -3.84 -0.36
N TYR A 64 -0.81 -3.20 0.29
CA TYR A 64 0.35 -2.59 -0.35
C TYR A 64 1.23 -3.64 -1.01
N PHE A 65 1.65 -4.68 -0.27
CA PHE A 65 2.51 -5.73 -0.80
C PHE A 65 1.85 -6.52 -1.94
N SER A 66 0.54 -6.77 -1.85
CA SER A 66 -0.21 -7.40 -2.93
C SER A 66 -0.17 -6.59 -4.23
N LYS A 67 -0.20 -5.27 -4.15
CA LYS A 67 -0.05 -4.38 -5.32
C LYS A 67 1.40 -4.31 -5.79
N TYR A 68 2.37 -4.26 -4.87
CA TYR A 68 3.79 -4.27 -5.21
C TYR A 68 4.16 -5.48 -6.07
N ILE A 69 3.70 -6.68 -5.70
CA ILE A 69 3.94 -7.91 -6.47
C ILE A 69 3.36 -7.80 -7.89
N LYS A 70 2.20 -7.15 -8.07
CA LYS A 70 1.62 -6.91 -9.41
C LYS A 70 2.47 -5.95 -10.23
N VAL A 71 2.95 -4.86 -9.63
CA VAL A 71 3.87 -3.91 -10.29
C VAL A 71 5.12 -4.63 -10.77
N ASP A 72 5.73 -5.42 -9.88
CA ASP A 72 6.96 -6.16 -10.17
C ASP A 72 6.76 -7.13 -11.34
N LYS A 73 5.68 -7.92 -11.32
CA LYS A 73 5.33 -8.84 -12.40
C LYS A 73 5.15 -8.14 -13.76
N ILE A 74 4.38 -7.04 -13.82
CA ILE A 74 4.17 -6.30 -15.07
C ILE A 74 5.50 -5.69 -15.57
N THR A 75 6.34 -5.22 -14.63
CA THR A 75 7.64 -4.62 -14.95
C THR A 75 8.60 -5.67 -15.52
N GLU A 76 8.64 -6.88 -14.96
CA GLU A 76 9.40 -7.99 -15.51
C GLU A 76 8.92 -8.41 -16.90
N GLU A 77 7.61 -8.48 -17.14
CA GLU A 77 7.04 -8.80 -18.45
C GLU A 77 7.48 -7.76 -19.51
N LEU A 78 7.42 -6.48 -19.17
CA LEU A 78 7.89 -5.40 -20.06
C LEU A 78 9.41 -5.45 -20.28
N ARG A 79 10.19 -5.81 -19.26
CA ARG A 79 11.64 -5.94 -19.36
C ARG A 79 12.06 -7.12 -20.25
N ARG A 80 11.39 -8.26 -20.15
CA ARG A 80 11.70 -9.47 -20.95
C ARG A 80 11.37 -9.34 -22.43
N LYS A 81 10.45 -8.42 -22.80
CA LYS A 81 10.12 -8.12 -24.21
C LYS A 81 11.13 -7.19 -24.89
N LYS A 82 12.04 -6.58 -24.14
CA LYS A 82 13.03 -5.59 -24.62
C LYS A 82 14.37 -6.25 -24.90
#